data_AF-A0A4Y9KSF7-F1
#
_entry.id   AF-A0A4Y9KSF7-F1
#
_cell.length_a   1.000
_cell.length_b   1.000
_cell.length_c   1.000
_cell.angle_alpha   90.00
_cell.angle_beta   90.00
_cell.angle_gamma   90.00
#
_symmetry.space_group_name_H-M   'P 1'
#
loop_
_entity.id
_entity.type
_entity.pdbx_description
1 polymer ?
#
loop_
_entity_poly.entity_id
_entity_poly.type
_entity_poly.pdbx_seq_one_letter_code
_entity_poly.pdbx_strand_id
1 'polypeptide(L)'
;MVGKAPLTLGVFKETGQEYIFDGAESLITIARPGRGKTQAHVVRNLLQLEAPAIVLDVKPEIADLTSDWRSQNVGPVQVFMPGNAARSESFNPLDAVPNDPIAAYTAIGRLLPLLMVPTDSQSAKSFWEGRAAQLLQGALYDICLRGFDGRRDMSAVVDWFSASPEQLKLRIESEAFRRQKSNAHRQPARRCR
;
A
#
# COMPACT_ATOMS: atom_id res chain seq x y z
N MET A 1 18.80 22.44 -4.89
CA MET A 1 19.37 21.64 -5.99
C MET A 1 18.63 20.31 -6.00
N VAL A 2 17.92 19.97 -7.07
CA VAL A 2 17.35 18.61 -7.21
C VAL A 2 18.55 17.70 -7.44
N GLY A 3 18.87 16.84 -6.47
CA GLY A 3 20.00 15.93 -6.57
C GLY A 3 19.81 15.02 -7.77
N LYS A 4 20.70 15.10 -8.75
CA LYS A 4 20.74 14.13 -9.85
C LYS A 4 21.08 12.78 -9.23
N ALA A 5 20.21 11.79 -9.44
CA ALA A 5 20.41 10.41 -9.01
C ALA A 5 20.55 9.56 -10.28
N PRO A 6 21.68 9.69 -11.01
CA PRO A 6 21.83 9.10 -12.32
C PRO A 6 21.91 7.58 -12.23
N LEU A 7 21.45 6.91 -13.28
CA LEU A 7 21.55 5.47 -13.45
C LEU A 7 22.72 5.11 -14.38
N THR A 8 23.55 4.18 -13.96
CA THR A 8 24.62 3.65 -14.79
C THR A 8 24.10 2.52 -15.68
N LEU A 9 24.13 2.73 -16.99
CA LEU A 9 23.62 1.80 -17.99
C LEU A 9 24.70 0.82 -18.49
N GLY A 10 25.97 1.19 -18.37
CA GLY A 10 27.07 0.37 -18.85
C GLY A 10 28.39 1.11 -18.91
N VAL A 11 29.35 0.53 -19.64
CA VAL A 11 30.66 1.10 -19.89
C VAL A 11 31.00 0.90 -21.36
N PHE A 12 31.51 1.93 -22.03
CA PHE A 12 32.03 1.83 -23.37
C PHE A 12 33.33 1.03 -23.37
N LYS A 13 33.37 -0.07 -24.13
CA LYS A 13 34.52 -1.00 -24.12
C LYS A 13 35.84 -0.35 -24.53
N GLU A 14 35.78 0.60 -25.44
CA GLU A 14 36.97 1.22 -26.06
C GLU A 14 37.59 2.29 -25.15
N THR A 15 36.76 3.05 -24.44
CA THR A 15 37.20 4.21 -23.65
C THR A 15 37.19 3.95 -22.15
N GLY A 16 36.48 2.91 -21.69
CA GLY A 16 36.22 2.68 -20.27
C GLY A 16 35.26 3.71 -19.64
N GLN A 17 34.69 4.61 -20.44
CA GLN A 17 33.78 5.64 -19.94
C GLN A 17 32.43 5.03 -19.57
N GLU A 18 31.89 5.44 -18.42
CA GLU A 18 30.54 5.04 -18.01
C GLU A 18 29.48 5.65 -18.91
N TYR A 19 28.50 4.84 -19.29
CA TYR A 19 27.30 5.30 -19.96
C TYR A 19 26.22 5.53 -18.91
N ILE A 20 25.89 6.80 -18.70
CA ILE A 20 25.04 7.27 -17.61
C ILE A 20 23.74 7.83 -18.18
N PHE A 21 22.64 7.51 -17.53
CA PHE A 21 21.33 8.11 -17.75
C PHE A 21 20.98 9.03 -16.57
N ASP A 22 20.92 10.32 -16.82
CA ASP A 22 20.57 11.35 -15.82
C ASP A 22 19.23 12.05 -16.11
N GLY A 23 18.41 11.42 -16.96
CA GLY A 23 17.08 11.87 -17.33
C GLY A 23 16.03 11.63 -16.24
N ALA A 24 14.93 12.36 -16.33
CA ALA A 24 13.76 12.18 -15.46
C ALA A 24 12.75 11.17 -16.04
N GLU A 25 13.02 10.66 -17.23
CA GLU A 25 12.17 9.71 -17.94
C GLU A 25 12.30 8.29 -17.39
N SER A 26 11.31 7.45 -17.73
CA SER A 26 11.34 6.03 -17.40
C SER A 26 12.27 5.25 -18.33
N LEU A 27 12.98 4.29 -17.76
CA LEU A 27 13.88 3.39 -18.49
C LEU A 27 13.32 1.96 -18.52
N ILE A 28 13.34 1.33 -19.70
CA ILE A 28 12.97 -0.07 -19.87
C ILE A 28 14.16 -0.88 -20.38
N THR A 29 14.53 -1.94 -19.64
CA THR A 29 15.59 -2.86 -20.04
C THR A 29 15.00 -4.16 -20.58
N ILE A 30 15.24 -4.43 -21.86
CA ILE A 30 14.76 -5.65 -22.53
C ILE A 30 15.92 -6.64 -22.68
N ALA A 31 15.81 -7.80 -22.02
CA ALA A 31 16.81 -8.87 -22.12
C ALA A 31 16.19 -10.25 -21.89
N ARG A 32 16.74 -11.28 -22.55
CA ARG A 32 16.36 -12.68 -22.33
C ARG A 32 16.71 -13.14 -20.90
N PRO A 33 16.02 -14.15 -20.34
CA PRO A 33 16.43 -14.79 -19.08
C PRO A 33 17.91 -15.20 -19.10
N GLY A 34 18.59 -15.06 -17.96
CA GLY A 34 20.02 -15.42 -17.83
C GLY A 34 21.01 -14.44 -18.47
N ARG A 35 20.55 -13.31 -19.04
CA ARG A 35 21.44 -12.29 -19.64
C ARG A 35 21.91 -11.21 -18.67
N GLY A 36 21.77 -11.45 -17.36
CA GLY A 36 22.31 -10.57 -16.33
C GLY A 36 21.54 -9.25 -16.13
N LYS A 37 20.29 -9.11 -16.58
CA LYS A 37 19.50 -7.88 -16.37
C LYS A 37 19.43 -7.47 -14.89
N THR A 38 19.31 -8.42 -13.96
CA THR A 38 19.32 -8.11 -12.52
C THR A 38 20.73 -7.69 -12.08
N GLN A 39 21.73 -8.52 -12.34
CA GLN A 39 23.10 -8.32 -11.86
C GLN A 39 23.78 -7.09 -12.46
N ALA A 40 23.78 -6.97 -13.79
CA ALA A 40 24.50 -5.92 -14.49
C ALA A 40 23.81 -4.56 -14.44
N HIS A 41 22.50 -4.53 -14.20
CA HIS A 41 21.71 -3.30 -14.23
C HIS A 41 21.12 -2.97 -12.85
N VAL A 42 20.24 -3.81 -12.30
CA VAL A 42 19.52 -3.49 -11.05
C VAL A 42 20.45 -3.44 -9.83
N VAL A 43 21.23 -4.50 -9.60
CA VAL A 43 22.15 -4.60 -8.45
C VAL A 43 23.21 -3.51 -8.53
N ARG A 44 23.84 -3.33 -9.70
CA ARG A 44 24.83 -2.25 -9.92
C ARG A 44 24.26 -0.89 -9.55
N ASN A 45 23.09 -0.54 -10.08
CA ASN A 45 22.49 0.77 -9.81
C ASN A 45 22.15 0.93 -8.33
N LEU A 46 21.62 -0.09 -7.66
CA LEU A 46 21.31 0.00 -6.23
C LEU A 46 22.55 0.17 -5.33
N LEU A 47 23.73 -0.26 -5.80
CA LEU A 47 25.02 -0.09 -5.11
C LEU A 47 25.76 1.21 -5.48
N GLN A 48 25.23 2.01 -6.40
CA GLN A 48 25.82 3.29 -6.82
C GLN A 48 24.87 4.47 -6.59
N LEU A 49 23.57 4.20 -6.59
CA LEU A 49 22.51 5.18 -6.44
C LEU A 49 22.38 5.59 -4.97
N GLU A 50 22.94 6.75 -4.64
CA GLU A 50 22.81 7.45 -3.36
C GLU A 50 21.44 8.16 -3.23
N ALA A 51 20.36 7.46 -3.56
CA ALA A 51 18.99 7.96 -3.45
C ALA A 51 18.03 6.86 -2.98
N PRO A 52 16.86 7.20 -2.43
CA PRO A 52 15.83 6.22 -2.07
C PRO A 52 15.38 5.40 -3.28
N ALA A 53 15.08 4.12 -3.05
CA ALA A 53 14.62 3.20 -4.08
C ALA A 53 13.53 2.27 -3.53
N ILE A 54 12.52 2.01 -4.35
CA ILE A 54 11.52 0.95 -4.12
C ILE A 54 11.78 -0.15 -5.14
N VAL A 55 11.99 -1.37 -4.67
CA VAL A 55 12.43 -2.49 -5.50
C VAL A 55 11.43 -3.64 -5.35
N LEU A 56 10.90 -4.13 -6.48
CA LEU A 56 10.13 -5.36 -6.52
C LEU A 56 11.10 -6.54 -6.71
N ASP A 57 11.33 -7.30 -5.66
CA ASP A 57 12.25 -8.45 -5.66
C ASP A 57 11.49 -9.76 -5.45
N VAL A 58 11.25 -10.48 -6.56
CA VAL A 58 10.47 -11.72 -6.55
C VAL A 58 11.26 -12.90 -5.97
N LYS A 59 12.60 -12.86 -5.99
CA LYS A 59 13.48 -13.99 -5.63
C LYS A 59 14.45 -13.70 -4.46
N PRO A 60 14.07 -12.78 -3.57
CA PRO A 60 14.96 -12.04 -2.66
C PRO A 60 16.43 -11.79 -3.04
N GLU A 61 16.83 -11.93 -4.30
CA GLU A 61 18.24 -11.94 -4.71
C GLU A 61 18.84 -10.54 -4.71
N ILE A 62 18.03 -9.51 -4.92
CA ILE A 62 18.46 -8.13 -4.95
C ILE A 62 18.65 -7.62 -3.53
N ALA A 63 17.71 -7.91 -2.62
CA ALA A 63 17.82 -7.55 -1.22
C ALA A 63 19.07 -8.18 -0.57
N ASP A 64 19.31 -9.47 -0.81
CA ASP A 64 20.47 -10.20 -0.28
C ASP A 64 21.81 -9.59 -0.76
N LEU A 65 21.86 -9.06 -1.98
CA LEU A 65 23.09 -8.49 -2.56
C LEU A 65 23.32 -7.00 -2.23
N THR A 66 22.27 -6.27 -1.83
CA THR A 66 22.34 -4.79 -1.78
C THR A 66 21.96 -4.16 -0.45
N SER A 67 21.20 -4.86 0.40
CA SER A 67 20.66 -4.30 1.65
C SER A 67 21.75 -3.79 2.60
N ASP A 68 22.78 -4.60 2.87
CA ASP A 68 23.87 -4.21 3.77
C ASP A 68 24.58 -2.94 3.32
N TRP A 69 25.00 -2.89 2.05
CA TRP A 69 25.65 -1.70 1.51
C TRP A 69 24.73 -0.48 1.57
N ARG A 70 23.46 -0.62 1.19
CA ARG A 70 22.50 0.49 1.22
C ARG A 70 22.22 0.98 2.64
N SER A 71 22.15 0.08 3.62
CA SER A 71 21.99 0.44 5.03
C SER A 71 23.14 1.28 5.58
N GLN A 72 24.36 0.99 5.12
CA GLN A 72 25.58 1.65 5.57
C GLN A 72 25.84 2.97 4.83
N ASN A 73 25.45 3.07 3.56
CA ASN A 73 25.86 4.17 2.68
C ASN A 73 24.73 5.13 2.30
N VAL A 74 23.46 4.69 2.35
CA VAL A 74 22.32 5.49 1.86
C VAL A 74 21.31 5.77 2.97
N GLY A 75 20.87 4.74 3.70
CA GLY A 75 19.87 4.88 4.76
C GLY A 75 19.12 3.58 5.05
N PRO A 76 18.09 3.64 5.92
CA PRO A 76 17.36 2.46 6.37
C PRO A 76 16.82 1.61 5.21
N VAL A 77 16.95 0.29 5.34
CA VAL A 77 16.43 -0.69 4.38
C VAL A 77 15.32 -1.49 5.06
N GLN A 78 14.14 -1.50 4.44
CA GLN A 78 12.99 -2.30 4.88
C GLN A 78 12.67 -3.34 3.82
N VAL A 79 12.42 -4.58 4.25
CA VAL A 79 12.08 -5.69 3.34
C VAL A 79 10.70 -6.20 3.70
N PHE A 80 9.76 -6.12 2.76
CA PHE A 80 8.43 -6.71 2.91
C PHE A 80 8.37 -8.04 2.15
N MET A 81 8.29 -9.15 2.89
CA MET A 81 8.32 -10.51 2.36
C MET A 81 7.23 -11.38 3.02
N PRO A 82 5.97 -11.29 2.57
CA PRO A 82 4.82 -11.95 3.21
C PRO A 82 4.97 -13.47 3.40
N GLY A 83 5.75 -14.13 2.53
CA GLY A 83 6.02 -15.57 2.62
C GLY A 83 7.06 -15.97 3.66
N ASN A 84 7.74 -15.02 4.32
CA ASN A 84 8.76 -15.29 5.33
C ASN A 84 8.67 -14.24 6.46
N ALA A 85 7.82 -14.50 7.45
CA ALA A 85 7.59 -13.59 8.57
C ALA A 85 8.85 -13.26 9.38
N ALA A 86 9.84 -14.15 9.45
CA ALA A 86 11.08 -13.91 10.20
C ALA A 86 12.01 -12.87 9.54
N ARG A 87 11.87 -12.65 8.23
CA ARG A 87 12.68 -11.71 7.44
C ARG A 87 11.86 -10.53 6.90
N SER A 88 10.58 -10.43 7.26
CA SER A 88 9.67 -9.42 6.74
C SER A 88 9.37 -8.35 7.78
N GLU A 89 9.46 -7.11 7.36
CA GLU A 89 8.78 -6.01 8.01
C GLU A 89 7.26 -6.18 7.93
N SER A 90 6.55 -5.52 8.84
CA SER A 90 5.10 -5.47 8.83
C SER A 90 4.60 -4.27 8.03
N PHE A 91 3.52 -4.45 7.27
CA PHE A 91 2.87 -3.39 6.53
C PHE A 91 1.36 -3.50 6.70
N ASN A 92 0.73 -2.41 7.13
CA ASN A 92 -0.71 -2.29 7.20
C ASN A 92 -1.17 -1.11 6.32
N PRO A 93 -1.91 -1.37 5.23
CA PRO A 93 -2.36 -0.30 4.34
C PRO A 93 -3.31 0.69 5.02
N LEU A 94 -3.92 0.31 6.14
CA LEU A 94 -4.81 1.17 6.90
C LEU A 94 -4.08 2.24 7.72
N ASP A 95 -2.76 2.09 7.96
CA ASP A 95 -1.98 3.06 8.76
C ASP A 95 -1.92 4.44 8.11
N ALA A 96 -2.01 4.51 6.77
CA ALA A 96 -2.01 5.76 6.01
C ALA A 96 -3.35 6.50 6.04
N VAL A 97 -4.42 5.89 6.56
CA VAL A 97 -5.74 6.51 6.63
C VAL A 97 -5.78 7.49 7.83
N PRO A 98 -6.18 8.76 7.67
CA PRO A 98 -6.27 9.68 8.79
C PRO A 98 -7.49 9.37 9.68
N ASN A 99 -7.47 9.86 10.93
CA ASN A 99 -8.59 9.69 11.87
C ASN A 99 -9.74 10.70 11.64
N ASP A 100 -9.49 11.76 10.86
CA ASP A 100 -10.54 12.71 10.48
C ASP A 100 -11.54 12.04 9.51
N PRO A 101 -12.86 12.06 9.78
CA PRO A 101 -13.85 11.36 8.95
C PRO A 101 -13.84 11.74 7.47
N ILE A 102 -13.66 13.03 7.14
CA ILE A 102 -13.71 13.50 5.74
C ILE A 102 -12.44 13.08 5.00
N ALA A 103 -11.29 13.27 5.64
CA ALA A 103 -10.00 12.87 5.09
C ALA A 103 -9.90 11.34 4.96
N ALA A 104 -10.45 10.59 5.92
CA ALA A 104 -10.48 9.12 5.91
C ALA A 104 -11.25 8.60 4.70
N TYR A 105 -12.46 9.13 4.46
CA TYR A 105 -13.27 8.76 3.30
C TYR A 105 -12.52 8.94 1.99
N THR A 106 -11.81 10.08 1.85
CA THR A 106 -11.00 10.39 0.68
C THR A 106 -9.79 9.46 0.53
N ALA A 107 -9.07 9.19 1.62
CA ALA A 107 -7.92 8.28 1.62
C ALA A 107 -8.34 6.85 1.27
N ILE A 108 -9.44 6.36 1.84
CA ILE A 108 -10.00 5.04 1.54
C ILE A 108 -10.43 4.96 0.08
N GLY A 109 -11.04 6.01 -0.48
CA GLY A 109 -11.40 6.05 -1.90
C GLY A 109 -10.18 5.88 -2.84
N ARG A 110 -9.00 6.35 -2.43
CA ARG A 110 -7.73 6.15 -3.16
C ARG A 110 -7.10 4.78 -2.92
N LEU A 111 -7.29 4.22 -1.73
CA LEU A 111 -6.79 2.90 -1.36
C LEU A 111 -7.59 1.77 -2.01
N LEU A 112 -8.91 1.93 -2.12
CA LEU A 112 -9.84 0.88 -2.57
C LEU A 112 -9.44 0.24 -3.91
N PRO A 113 -9.07 0.98 -4.97
CA PRO A 113 -8.65 0.38 -6.23
C PRO A 113 -7.34 -0.42 -6.14
N LEU A 114 -6.49 -0.14 -5.13
CA LEU A 114 -5.23 -0.87 -4.90
C LEU A 114 -5.46 -2.19 -4.16
N LEU A 115 -6.57 -2.32 -3.44
CA LEU A 115 -6.96 -3.54 -2.73
C LEU A 115 -7.79 -4.50 -3.60
N MET A 116 -8.30 -4.03 -4.72
CA MET A 116 -9.14 -4.80 -5.62
C MET A 116 -8.37 -5.20 -6.87
N VAL A 117 -8.63 -6.41 -7.37
CA VAL A 117 -8.10 -6.85 -8.66
C VAL A 117 -8.89 -6.13 -9.77
N PRO A 118 -8.23 -5.44 -10.72
CA PRO A 118 -8.91 -4.86 -11.87
C PRO A 118 -9.57 -5.94 -12.71
N THR A 119 -10.82 -5.72 -13.10
CA THR A 119 -11.57 -6.66 -13.95
C THR A 119 -11.99 -5.98 -15.25
N ASP A 120 -12.08 -6.78 -16.31
CA ASP A 120 -12.47 -6.29 -17.63
C ASP A 120 -13.87 -5.68 -17.59
N SER A 121 -13.99 -4.45 -18.08
CA SER A 121 -15.15 -3.56 -17.97
C SER A 121 -16.40 -4.01 -18.76
N GLN A 122 -16.41 -5.21 -19.35
CA GLN A 122 -17.39 -5.63 -20.36
C GLN A 122 -18.37 -6.75 -19.94
N SER A 123 -18.68 -6.93 -18.66
CA SER A 123 -19.69 -7.93 -18.26
C SER A 123 -20.52 -7.53 -17.04
N ALA A 124 -21.61 -8.27 -16.80
CA ALA A 124 -22.44 -8.19 -15.58
C ALA A 124 -21.63 -8.33 -14.28
N LYS A 125 -20.37 -8.80 -14.34
CA LYS A 125 -19.43 -8.77 -13.23
C LYS A 125 -19.13 -7.35 -12.74
N SER A 126 -19.08 -6.34 -13.61
CA SER A 126 -18.72 -4.97 -13.21
C SER A 126 -19.76 -4.35 -12.25
N PHE A 127 -21.03 -4.75 -12.37
CA PHE A 127 -22.08 -4.32 -11.45
C PHE A 127 -21.89 -4.90 -10.05
N TRP A 128 -21.62 -6.20 -9.94
CA TRP A 128 -21.39 -6.87 -8.66
C TRP A 128 -20.09 -6.40 -8.01
N GLU A 129 -19.05 -6.17 -8.82
CA GLU A 129 -17.78 -5.61 -8.35
C GLU A 129 -17.94 -4.18 -7.86
N GLY A 130 -18.72 -3.35 -8.55
CA GLY A 130 -19.04 -1.99 -8.10
C GLY A 130 -19.76 -1.99 -6.75
N ARG A 131 -20.69 -2.93 -6.54
CA ARG A 131 -21.36 -3.10 -5.23
C ARG A 131 -20.42 -3.64 -4.16
N ALA A 132 -19.57 -4.61 -4.49
CA ALA A 132 -18.56 -5.14 -3.58
C ALA A 132 -17.57 -4.04 -3.16
N ALA A 133 -17.15 -3.18 -4.09
CA ALA A 133 -16.29 -2.03 -3.83
C ALA A 133 -16.94 -1.05 -2.84
N GLN A 134 -18.21 -0.70 -3.05
CA GLN A 134 -18.95 0.18 -2.13
C GLN A 134 -19.07 -0.42 -0.73
N LEU A 135 -19.32 -1.72 -0.63
CA LEU A 135 -19.42 -2.40 0.64
C LEU A 135 -18.06 -2.47 1.35
N LEU A 136 -16.98 -2.78 0.61
CA LEU A 136 -15.62 -2.77 1.11
C LEU A 136 -15.19 -1.36 1.58
N GLN A 137 -15.55 -0.31 0.84
CA GLN A 137 -15.32 1.06 1.26
C GLN A 137 -16.00 1.37 2.60
N GLY A 138 -17.26 0.94 2.76
CA GLY A 138 -18.00 1.08 4.01
C GLY A 138 -17.34 0.35 5.18
N ALA A 139 -16.91 -0.90 4.97
CA ALA A 139 -16.21 -1.69 5.98
C ALA A 139 -14.88 -1.04 6.39
N LEU A 140 -14.06 -0.64 5.42
CA LEU A 140 -12.80 0.06 5.66
C LEU A 140 -13.01 1.36 6.45
N TYR A 141 -14.06 2.11 6.12
CA TYR A 141 -14.39 3.37 6.79
C TYR A 141 -14.80 3.15 8.25
N ASP A 142 -15.65 2.17 8.51
CA ASP A 142 -16.08 1.80 9.86
C ASP A 142 -14.88 1.36 10.71
N ILE A 143 -14.05 0.45 10.18
CA ILE A 143 -12.85 -0.06 10.85
C ILE A 143 -11.83 1.06 11.13
N CYS A 144 -11.56 1.94 10.16
CA CYS A 144 -10.56 3.00 10.35
C CYS A 144 -10.97 4.03 11.40
N LEU A 145 -12.26 4.38 11.49
CA LEU A 145 -12.73 5.43 12.40
C LEU A 145 -13.16 4.91 13.77
N ARG A 146 -13.60 3.67 13.85
CA ARG A 146 -14.18 3.11 15.09
C ARG A 146 -13.42 1.90 15.61
N GLY A 147 -12.55 1.32 14.80
CA GLY A 147 -11.93 0.04 15.07
C GLY A 147 -12.94 -1.10 14.94
N PHE A 148 -12.40 -2.32 14.99
CA PHE A 148 -13.17 -3.56 15.02
C PHE A 148 -12.58 -4.45 16.09
N ASP A 149 -13.32 -4.63 17.20
CA ASP A 149 -12.80 -5.28 18.41
C ASP A 149 -11.45 -4.69 18.85
N GLY A 150 -11.31 -3.36 18.73
CA GLY A 150 -10.08 -2.62 19.05
C GLY A 150 -8.96 -2.73 18.01
N ARG A 151 -9.18 -3.44 16.90
CA ARG A 151 -8.20 -3.60 15.82
C ARG A 151 -8.46 -2.67 14.64
N ARG A 152 -7.39 -2.39 13.90
CA ARG A 152 -7.40 -1.59 12.67
C ARG A 152 -6.39 -2.16 11.68
N ASP A 153 -6.69 -3.36 11.19
CA ASP A 153 -5.83 -4.11 10.27
C ASP A 153 -6.69 -4.85 9.22
N MET A 154 -6.03 -5.50 8.26
CA MET A 154 -6.74 -6.25 7.22
C MET A 154 -7.45 -7.51 7.75
N SER A 155 -7.06 -8.06 8.91
CA SER A 155 -7.79 -9.18 9.51
C SER A 155 -9.15 -8.71 10.03
N ALA A 156 -9.22 -7.53 10.65
CA ALA A 156 -10.48 -6.88 11.00
C ALA A 156 -11.39 -6.65 9.78
N VAL A 157 -10.83 -6.32 8.62
CA VAL A 157 -11.62 -6.18 7.38
C VAL A 157 -12.23 -7.52 6.97
N VAL A 158 -11.44 -8.60 6.98
CA VAL A 158 -11.94 -9.95 6.69
C VAL A 158 -13.00 -10.39 7.70
N ASP A 159 -12.77 -10.16 8.99
CA ASP A 159 -13.70 -10.52 10.07
C ASP A 159 -15.00 -9.70 10.02
N TRP A 160 -14.95 -8.47 9.51
CA TRP A 160 -16.13 -7.63 9.29
C TRP A 160 -17.09 -8.30 8.31
N PHE A 161 -16.56 -8.93 7.26
CA PHE A 161 -17.34 -9.71 6.29
C PHE A 161 -17.70 -11.12 6.73
N SER A 162 -16.98 -11.67 7.72
CA SER A 162 -17.10 -13.07 8.14
C SER A 162 -17.99 -13.29 9.36
N ALA A 163 -18.75 -12.26 9.78
CA ALA A 163 -19.62 -12.37 10.93
C ALA A 163 -20.73 -13.40 10.72
N SER A 164 -20.98 -14.22 11.75
CA SER A 164 -22.14 -15.11 11.78
C SER A 164 -23.45 -14.29 11.76
N PRO A 165 -24.59 -14.86 11.32
CA PRO A 165 -25.87 -14.15 11.32
C PRO A 165 -26.23 -13.52 12.67
N GLU A 166 -25.94 -14.21 13.78
CA GLU A 166 -26.17 -13.70 15.14
C GLU A 166 -25.26 -12.52 15.48
N GLN A 167 -23.97 -12.59 15.12
CA GLN A 167 -23.04 -11.47 15.31
C GLN A 167 -23.44 -10.26 14.47
N LEU A 168 -23.91 -10.49 13.25
CA LEU A 168 -24.37 -9.44 12.34
C LEU A 168 -25.62 -8.75 12.91
N LYS A 169 -26.58 -9.54 13.42
CA LYS A 169 -27.79 -9.04 14.07
C LYS A 169 -27.46 -8.20 15.31
N LEU A 170 -26.63 -8.72 16.21
CA LEU A 170 -26.18 -7.99 17.41
C LEU A 170 -25.47 -6.67 17.04
N ARG A 171 -24.68 -6.66 15.97
CA ARG A 171 -24.01 -5.44 15.48
C ARG A 171 -25.01 -4.39 14.99
N ILE A 172 -25.95 -4.79 14.11
CA ILE A 172 -27.00 -3.88 13.62
C ILE A 172 -27.81 -3.30 14.78
N GLU A 173 -28.20 -4.15 15.74
CA GLU A 173 -28.94 -3.73 16.93
C GLU A 173 -28.13 -2.76 17.82
N SER A 174 -26.84 -3.05 18.02
CA SER A 174 -25.94 -2.18 18.80
C SER A 174 -25.69 -0.83 18.14
N GLU A 175 -25.62 -0.76 16.81
CA GLU A 175 -25.50 0.48 16.05
C GLU A 175 -26.78 1.31 16.10
N ALA A 176 -27.94 0.67 15.94
CA ALA A 176 -29.23 1.31 16.09
C ALA A 176 -29.38 1.94 17.49
N PHE A 177 -28.94 1.22 18.52
CA PHE A 177 -28.93 1.71 19.90
C PHE A 177 -27.95 2.88 20.12
N ARG A 178 -26.74 2.82 19.54
CA ARG A 178 -25.76 3.93 19.61
C ARG A 178 -26.26 5.20 18.90
N ARG A 179 -26.93 5.05 17.74
CA ARG A 179 -27.56 6.19 17.03
C ARG A 179 -28.64 6.86 17.87
N GLN A 180 -29.46 6.09 18.59
CA GLN A 180 -30.47 6.65 19.50
C GLN A 180 -29.83 7.44 20.65
N LYS A 181 -28.77 6.93 21.28
CA LYS A 181 -28.06 7.66 22.36
C LYS A 181 -27.36 8.94 21.89
N SER A 182 -26.75 8.91 20.71
CA SER A 182 -26.12 10.09 20.09
C SER A 182 -27.15 11.18 19.74
N ASN A 183 -28.33 10.79 19.22
CA ASN A 183 -29.40 11.75 18.92
C ASN A 183 -30.09 12.29 20.18
N ALA A 184 -30.16 11.51 21.26
CA ALA A 184 -30.69 11.98 22.54
C ALA A 184 -29.83 13.08 23.18
N HIS A 185 -28.52 13.12 22.91
CA HIS A 185 -27.60 14.17 23.39
C HIS A 185 -27.59 15.43 22.51
N ARG A 186 -28.20 15.40 21.32
CA ARG A 186 -28.36 16.55 20.42
C ARG A 186 -29.75 17.19 20.58
N GLN A 187 -30.18 17.47 21.80
CA GLN A 187 -31.32 18.39 21.98
C GLN A 187 -30.88 19.80 21.57
N PRO A 188 -31.61 20.52 20.71
CA PRO A 188 -31.24 21.87 20.32
C PRO A 188 -31.30 22.78 21.54
N ALA A 189 -30.24 23.58 21.74
CA ALA A 189 -30.24 24.65 22.73
C ALA A 189 -31.52 25.47 22.55
N ARG A 190 -32.37 25.45 23.58
CA ARG A 190 -33.61 26.23 23.60
C ARG A 190 -33.23 27.68 23.32
N ARG A 191 -33.69 28.23 22.20
CA ARG A 191 -33.63 29.68 21.96
C ARG A 191 -34.40 30.36 23.10
N CYS A 192 -33.68 30.97 24.02
CA CYS A 192 -34.26 31.94 24.94
C CYS A 192 -34.84 33.07 24.08
N ARG A 193 -36.10 33.41 24.34
CA ARG A 193 -36.82 34.53 23.73
C ARG A 193 -36.23 35.85 24.17
#